data_AF-A0A8J7AL05-F1
#
_entry.id   AF-A0A8J7AL05-F1
#
_cell.length_a   1.000
_cell.length_b   1.000
_cell.length_c   1.000
_cell.angle_alpha   90.00
_cell.angle_beta   90.00
_cell.angle_gamma   90.00
#
_symmetry.space_group_name_H-M   'P 1'
#
loop_
_entity.id
_entity.type
_entity.pdbx_description
1 polymer ?
#
loop_
_entity_poly.entity_id
_entity_poly.type
_entity_poly.pdbx_seq_one_letter_code
_entity_poly.pdbx_strand_id
1 'polypeptide(L)'
;MPVVNITRRLPGKTLSNDIDSLNSLGTVEGYLPVRVDASPEALKANFNTMLTMQQKETELQAMVKAAADAARQAEWEFHNSILGMKEAVRAQFGPDSNAAQAIGYKKKSERKRPRRRSA
;
A
#
# COMPACT_ATOMS: atom_id res chain seq x y z
N MET A 1 11.59 -23.78 -27.24
CA MET A 1 11.77 -22.48 -26.57
C MET A 1 10.82 -22.46 -25.37
N PRO A 2 11.30 -22.23 -24.14
CA PRO A 2 10.41 -22.13 -22.98
C PRO A 2 9.44 -20.95 -23.17
N VAL A 3 8.19 -21.11 -22.76
CA VAL A 3 7.17 -20.05 -22.82
C VAL A 3 7.56 -18.96 -21.83
N VAL A 4 7.89 -17.77 -22.33
CA VAL A 4 8.25 -16.62 -21.50
C VAL A 4 6.99 -16.08 -20.83
N ASN A 5 6.95 -16.14 -19.50
CA ASN A 5 5.85 -15.59 -18.73
C ASN A 5 6.08 -14.09 -18.46
N ILE A 6 5.39 -13.24 -19.22
CA ILE A 6 5.47 -11.78 -19.15
C ILE A 6 4.62 -11.14 -18.04
N THR A 7 3.87 -11.92 -17.26
CA THR A 7 3.02 -11.36 -16.18
C THR A 7 3.81 -11.06 -14.91
N ARG A 8 5.05 -11.54 -14.82
CA ARG A 8 5.94 -11.35 -13.66
C ARG A 8 7.05 -10.37 -14.00
N ARG A 9 7.49 -9.63 -12.99
CA ARG A 9 8.66 -8.76 -13.12
C ARG A 9 9.89 -9.59 -13.45
N LEU A 10 10.72 -9.06 -14.35
CA LEU A 10 12.01 -9.65 -14.66
C LEU A 10 12.87 -9.72 -13.36
N PRO A 11 13.60 -10.82 -13.12
CA PRO A 11 14.50 -10.89 -11.98
C PRO A 11 15.50 -9.72 -11.96
N GLY A 12 15.77 -9.17 -10.77
CA GLY A 12 16.71 -8.04 -10.65
C GLY A 12 18.11 -8.35 -11.20
N LYS A 13 18.57 -9.60 -11.02
CA LYS A 13 19.86 -10.08 -11.52
C LYS A 13 19.93 -10.12 -13.05
N THR A 14 18.85 -10.51 -13.73
CA THR A 14 18.85 -10.50 -15.20
C THR A 14 18.82 -9.06 -15.70
N LEU A 15 18.03 -8.21 -15.05
CA LEU A 15 17.98 -6.80 -15.42
C LEU A 15 19.32 -6.08 -15.23
N SER A 16 20.05 -6.35 -14.13
CA SER A 16 21.39 -5.79 -13.93
C SER A 16 22.36 -6.28 -15.00
N ASN A 17 22.34 -7.57 -15.32
CA ASN A 17 23.19 -8.12 -16.37
C ASN A 17 22.87 -7.51 -17.75
N ASP A 18 21.60 -7.23 -18.05
CA ASP A 18 21.17 -6.58 -19.29
C ASP A 18 21.68 -5.13 -19.36
N ILE A 19 21.63 -4.40 -18.24
CA ILE A 19 22.17 -3.04 -18.12
C ILE A 19 23.69 -3.04 -18.32
N ASP A 20 24.40 -3.96 -17.68
CA ASP A 20 25.85 -4.11 -17.83
C ASP A 20 26.20 -4.44 -19.28
N SER A 21 25.44 -5.32 -19.93
CA SER A 21 25.63 -5.66 -21.34
C SER A 21 25.41 -4.45 -22.26
N LEU A 22 24.38 -3.63 -21.99
CA LEU A 22 24.13 -2.39 -22.73
C LEU A 22 25.27 -1.37 -22.55
N ASN A 23 25.82 -1.27 -21.34
CA ASN A 23 26.95 -0.38 -21.05
C ASN A 23 28.24 -0.86 -21.74
N SER A 24 28.50 -2.16 -21.70
CA SER A 24 29.64 -2.78 -22.40
C SER A 24 29.52 -2.69 -23.93
N LEU A 25 28.32 -2.51 -24.49
CA LEU A 25 28.16 -2.33 -25.94
C LEU A 25 28.94 -1.12 -26.47
N GLY A 26 29.14 -0.09 -25.63
CA GLY A 26 29.94 1.09 -26.00
C GLY A 26 31.41 0.80 -26.29
N THR A 27 31.95 -0.35 -25.85
CA THR A 27 33.34 -0.76 -26.13
C THR A 27 33.46 -1.63 -27.38
N VAL A 28 32.34 -2.03 -27.99
CA VAL A 28 32.35 -2.89 -29.19
C VAL A 28 32.44 -2.00 -30.43
N GLU A 29 33.64 -1.90 -30.99
CA GLU A 29 33.88 -1.16 -32.23
C GLU A 29 33.26 -1.89 -33.44
N GLY A 30 32.63 -1.13 -34.35
CA GLY A 30 32.09 -1.68 -35.60
C GLY A 30 30.77 -2.46 -35.47
N TYR A 31 30.06 -2.35 -34.35
CA TYR A 31 28.77 -3.01 -34.18
C TYR A 31 27.69 -2.41 -35.11
N LEU A 32 27.34 -3.16 -36.17
CA LEU A 32 26.33 -2.82 -37.16
C LEU A 32 25.27 -3.93 -37.22
N PRO A 33 24.21 -3.85 -36.41
CA PRO A 33 23.17 -4.88 -36.39
C PRO A 33 22.30 -4.79 -37.65
N VAL A 34 22.00 -5.95 -38.24
CA VAL A 34 21.01 -6.09 -39.33
C VAL A 34 19.59 -5.85 -38.81
N ARG A 35 19.38 -6.10 -37.52
CA ARG A 35 18.11 -5.97 -36.81
C ARG A 35 17.94 -4.55 -36.25
N VAL A 36 16.88 -3.86 -36.66
CA VAL A 36 16.59 -2.48 -36.25
C VAL A 36 16.34 -2.39 -34.74
N ASP A 37 15.73 -3.41 -34.15
CA ASP A 37 15.46 -3.53 -32.72
C ASP A 37 16.73 -3.70 -31.86
N ALA A 38 17.80 -4.23 -32.46
CA ALA A 38 19.10 -4.39 -31.79
C ALA A 38 20.02 -3.17 -32.01
N SER A 39 19.55 -2.11 -32.65
CA SER A 39 20.35 -0.89 -32.84
C SER A 39 20.68 -0.24 -31.49
N PRO A 40 21.87 0.36 -31.34
CA PRO A 40 22.25 1.04 -30.09
C PRO A 40 21.25 2.13 -29.68
N GLU A 41 20.64 2.79 -30.65
CA GLU A 41 19.62 3.83 -30.44
C GLU A 41 18.32 3.23 -29.90
N ALA A 42 17.81 2.15 -30.51
CA ALA A 42 16.61 1.47 -30.04
C ALA A 42 16.79 0.87 -28.64
N LEU A 43 17.95 0.29 -28.35
CA LEU A 43 18.26 -0.25 -27.02
C LEU A 43 18.30 0.85 -25.94
N LYS A 44 18.91 2.01 -26.24
CA LYS A 44 18.90 3.17 -25.34
C LYS A 44 17.50 3.74 -25.14
N ALA A 45 16.70 3.82 -26.21
CA ALA A 45 15.31 4.27 -26.11
C ALA A 45 14.49 3.33 -25.20
N ASN A 46 14.60 2.02 -25.41
CA ASN A 46 13.93 1.02 -24.57
C ASN A 46 14.37 1.10 -23.11
N PHE A 47 15.67 1.26 -22.85
CA PHE A 47 16.19 1.47 -21.50
C PHE A 47 15.60 2.72 -20.82
N ASN A 48 15.55 3.84 -21.53
CA ASN A 48 14.93 5.07 -21.02
C ASN A 48 13.44 4.89 -20.75
N THR A 49 12.69 4.24 -21.65
CA THR A 49 11.26 3.96 -21.43
C THR A 49 11.02 3.05 -20.22
N MET A 50 11.90 2.08 -19.99
CA MET A 50 11.82 1.23 -18.81
C MET A 50 12.00 2.06 -17.53
N LEU A 51 13.01 2.94 -17.49
CA LEU A 51 13.26 3.80 -16.32
C LEU A 51 12.08 4.73 -16.05
N THR A 52 11.52 5.40 -17.06
CA THR A 52 10.38 6.31 -16.87
C THR A 52 9.15 5.57 -16.37
N MET A 53 8.88 4.37 -16.86
CA MET A 53 7.75 3.57 -16.39
C MET A 53 7.95 3.07 -14.95
N GLN A 54 9.16 2.67 -14.57
CA GLN A 54 9.48 2.27 -13.18
C GLN A 54 9.38 3.46 -12.20
N GLN A 55 9.80 4.65 -12.61
CA GLN A 55 9.65 5.87 -11.82
C GLN A 55 8.16 6.17 -11.60
N LYS A 56 7.37 6.17 -12.66
CA LYS A 56 5.92 6.38 -12.58
C LYS A 56 5.21 5.35 -11.70
N GLU A 57 5.60 4.08 -11.79
CA GLU A 57 5.08 3.03 -10.90
C GLU A 57 5.35 3.39 -9.43
N THR A 58 6.58 3.80 -9.11
CA THR A 58 6.99 4.16 -7.74
C THR A 58 6.24 5.38 -7.23
N GLU A 59 6.05 6.40 -8.06
CA GLU A 59 5.27 7.60 -7.75
C GLU A 59 3.82 7.24 -7.42
N LEU A 60 3.17 6.43 -8.25
CA LEU A 60 1.79 5.99 -8.02
C LEU A 60 1.66 5.14 -6.76
N GLN A 61 2.61 4.24 -6.50
CA GLN A 61 2.62 3.45 -5.26
C GLN A 61 2.76 4.35 -4.02
N ALA A 62 3.57 5.40 -4.08
CA ALA A 62 3.70 6.37 -3.00
C ALA A 62 2.39 7.13 -2.78
N MET A 63 1.73 7.57 -3.86
CA MET A 63 0.43 8.24 -3.79
C MET A 63 -0.66 7.35 -3.19
N VAL A 64 -0.73 6.08 -3.60
CA VAL A 64 -1.70 5.11 -3.05
C VAL A 64 -1.44 4.88 -1.56
N LYS A 65 -0.18 4.75 -1.14
CA LYS A 65 0.17 4.64 0.29
C LYS A 65 -0.27 5.88 1.08
N ALA A 66 0.04 7.07 0.58
CA ALA A 66 -0.37 8.32 1.22
C ALA A 66 -1.90 8.44 1.34
N ALA A 67 -2.65 8.06 0.29
CA ALA A 67 -4.11 8.05 0.34
C ALA A 67 -4.65 7.03 1.35
N ALA A 68 -4.05 5.84 1.43
CA ALA A 68 -4.44 4.81 2.40
C ALA A 68 -4.15 5.26 3.85
N ASP A 69 -3.05 5.96 4.08
CA ASP A 69 -2.71 6.50 5.40
C ASP A 69 -3.68 7.61 5.81
N ALA A 70 -4.03 8.51 4.88
CA ALA A 70 -5.04 9.55 5.11
C ALA A 70 -6.42 8.95 5.42
N ALA A 71 -6.84 7.90 4.71
CA ALA A 71 -8.09 7.20 4.98
C ALA A 71 -8.08 6.57 6.39
N ARG A 72 -7.00 5.90 6.77
CA ARG A 72 -6.85 5.31 8.10
C ARG A 72 -6.93 6.36 9.20
N GLN A 73 -6.30 7.53 9.00
CA GLN A 73 -6.37 8.61 9.97
C GLN A 73 -7.82 9.11 10.13
N ALA A 74 -8.54 9.34 9.03
CA ALA A 74 -9.93 9.76 9.07
C ALA A 74 -10.84 8.74 9.77
N GLU A 75 -10.61 7.44 9.56
CA GLU A 75 -11.32 6.35 10.26
C GLU A 75 -11.12 6.44 11.79
N TRP A 76 -9.88 6.68 12.24
CA TRP A 76 -9.57 6.83 13.66
C TRP A 76 -10.21 8.08 14.27
N GLU A 77 -10.16 9.21 13.57
CA GLU A 77 -10.81 10.45 14.01
C GLU A 77 -12.33 10.28 14.14
N PHE A 78 -12.96 9.60 13.18
CA PHE A 78 -14.36 9.25 13.24
C PHE A 78 -14.66 8.32 14.43
N HIS A 79 -13.87 7.26 14.61
CA HIS A 79 -14.03 6.33 15.73
C HIS A 79 -13.95 7.05 17.09
N ASN A 80 -12.95 7.89 17.26
CA ASN A 80 -12.75 8.66 18.50
C ASN A 80 -13.91 9.62 18.75
N SER A 81 -14.44 10.26 17.70
CA SER A 81 -15.61 11.14 17.80
C SER A 81 -16.85 10.35 18.25
N ILE A 82 -17.05 9.14 17.73
CA ILE A 82 -18.15 8.25 18.14
C ILE A 82 -17.98 7.78 19.58
N LEU A 83 -16.76 7.48 20.03
CA LEU A 83 -16.50 7.19 21.45
C LEU A 83 -16.85 8.39 22.34
N GLY A 84 -16.40 9.59 21.97
CA GLY A 84 -16.73 10.83 22.70
C GLY A 84 -18.25 11.09 22.77
N MET A 85 -18.97 10.89 21.66
CA MET A 85 -20.44 10.97 21.64
C MET A 85 -21.06 9.97 22.62
N LYS A 86 -20.61 8.71 22.58
CA LYS A 86 -21.13 7.66 23.46
C LYS A 86 -20.87 7.98 24.94
N GLU A 87 -19.70 8.52 25.27
CA GLU A 87 -19.37 8.97 26.62
C GLU A 87 -20.24 10.15 27.06
N ALA A 88 -20.46 11.14 26.18
CA ALA A 88 -21.33 12.29 26.46
C ALA A 88 -22.77 11.86 26.75
N VAL A 89 -23.34 10.94 25.96
CA VAL A 89 -24.68 10.37 26.19
C VAL A 89 -24.71 9.65 27.54
N ARG A 90 -23.68 8.87 27.86
CA ARG A 90 -23.60 8.18 29.17
C ARG A 90 -23.48 9.16 30.33
N ALA A 91 -22.76 10.27 30.18
CA ALA A 91 -22.61 11.31 31.19
C ALA A 91 -23.92 12.08 31.41
N GLN A 92 -24.63 12.42 30.33
CA GLN A 92 -25.87 13.21 30.38
C GLN A 92 -27.08 12.43 30.92
N PHE A 93 -27.29 11.20 30.44
CA PHE A 93 -28.47 10.40 30.79
C PHE A 93 -28.20 9.37 31.90
N GLY A 94 -26.92 9.15 32.24
CA GLY A 94 -26.51 8.17 33.23
C GLY A 94 -26.42 6.74 32.69
N PRO A 95 -25.69 5.86 33.41
CA PRO A 95 -25.29 4.53 32.93
C PRO A 95 -26.39 3.46 32.94
N ASP A 96 -27.58 3.76 33.47
CA ASP A 96 -28.72 2.83 33.54
C ASP A 96 -29.90 3.27 32.66
N SER A 97 -29.70 4.32 31.86
CA SER A 97 -30.75 4.90 31.01
C SER A 97 -31.01 4.09 29.73
N ASN A 98 -32.23 4.23 29.20
CA ASN A 98 -32.60 3.71 27.88
C ASN A 98 -31.78 4.40 26.76
N ALA A 99 -31.41 5.67 26.94
CA ALA A 99 -30.61 6.43 25.98
C ALA A 99 -29.19 5.84 25.82
N ALA A 100 -28.53 5.48 26.93
CA ALA A 100 -27.25 4.76 26.87
C ALA A 100 -27.40 3.36 26.24
N GLN A 101 -28.54 2.69 26.44
CA GLN A 101 -28.82 1.40 25.82
C GLN A 101 -29.00 1.50 24.29
N ALA A 102 -29.66 2.56 23.81
CA ALA A 102 -29.90 2.79 22.38
C ALA A 102 -28.61 2.96 21.57
N ILE A 103 -27.55 3.52 22.16
CA ILE A 103 -26.24 3.69 21.52
C ILE A 103 -25.31 2.46 21.65
N GLY A 104 -25.86 1.34 22.10
CA GLY A 104 -25.18 0.05 22.18
C GLY A 104 -24.48 -0.25 23.51
N TYR A 105 -24.65 0.56 24.56
CA TYR A 105 -24.18 0.16 25.89
C TYR A 105 -25.16 -0.78 26.57
N LYS A 106 -24.64 -1.65 27.44
CA LYS A 106 -25.48 -2.39 28.36
C LYS A 106 -25.83 -1.53 29.57
N LYS A 107 -27.06 -1.61 30.06
CA LYS A 107 -27.49 -0.95 31.31
C LYS A 107 -26.69 -1.45 32.51
N LYS A 108 -26.55 -0.62 33.55
CA LYS A 108 -25.81 -0.99 34.76
C LYS A 108 -26.54 -2.08 35.54
N SER A 109 -27.86 -2.01 35.63
CA SER A 109 -28.74 -2.99 36.25
C SER A 109 -28.63 -4.38 35.61
N GLU A 110 -28.47 -4.45 34.30
CA GLU A 110 -28.34 -5.72 33.55
C GLU A 110 -26.93 -6.34 33.62
N ARG A 111 -25.93 -5.64 34.19
CA ARG A 111 -24.57 -6.18 34.36
C ARG A 111 -24.53 -7.12 35.56
N LYS A 112 -24.05 -8.35 35.34
CA LYS A 112 -23.76 -9.30 36.42
C LYS A 112 -22.72 -8.69 37.38
N ARG A 113 -23.04 -8.61 38.67
CA ARG A 113 -22.08 -8.14 39.69
C ARG A 113 -20.88 -9.09 39.74
N PRO A 114 -19.63 -8.59 39.77
CA PRO A 114 -18.46 -9.42 40.02
C PRO A 114 -18.63 -10.16 41.36
N ARG A 115 -18.47 -11.48 41.36
CA ARG A 115 -18.41 -12.26 42.60
C ARG A 115 -17.00 -12.11 43.16
N ARG A 116 -16.86 -11.69 44.42
CA ARG A 116 -15.56 -11.73 45.12
C ARG A 116 -15.09 -13.18 45.15
N ARG A 117 -13.89 -13.46 44.65
CA ARG A 117 -13.22 -14.74 44.95
C ARG A 117 -12.86 -14.71 46.43
N SER A 118 -13.33 -15.71 47.18
CA SER A 118 -12.82 -15.96 48.53
C SER A 118 -11.32 -16.23 48.42
N ALA A 119 -10.54 -15.55 49.26
CA ALA A 119 -9.10 -15.77 49.39
C ALA A 119 -8.81 -17.17 49.94
#